data_AF-A0AAW9NMK8-F1
#
_entry.id   AF-A0AAW9NMK8-F1
#
_cell.length_a   1.000
_cell.length_b   1.000
_cell.length_c   1.000
_cell.angle_alpha   90.00
_cell.angle_beta   90.00
_cell.angle_gamma   90.00
#
_symmetry.space_group_name_H-M   'P 1'
#
loop_
_entity.id
_entity.type
_entity.pdbx_description
1 polymer ?
#
loop_
_entity_poly.entity_id
_entity_poly.type
_entity_poly.pdbx_seq_one_letter_code
_entity_poly.pdbx_strand_id
1 'polypeptide(L)'
;MRIASLMQSSTLDFENRKKALQRKEMGEAYKRTAQFAKASQNPMLAALENLLSGKTEKDLLEADTKTKSAQLETPEAKAHLRQLQMTEDEVKAHEQAHKAAGSSVTGSVSYTYTKGPDKQLYVSGGEVSIQAPVSGSDEETIKILEQVRKAALAPAQPSPQDLRVAASATAQIQQVQMERGEEMEPQEEPPFVNEDLTFDVPERFRNDGERDATAPTIFGKELENLITQRAFNKAKMQYQSHIEMVRNGYGIAAEPVFSKIA
;
A
#
# COMPACT_ATOMS: atom_id res chain seq x y z
N MET A 1 -82.35 -10.76 91.28
CA MET A 1 -81.29 -10.12 90.47
C MET A 1 -80.53 -11.15 89.63
N ARG A 2 -81.06 -11.66 88.50
CA ARG A 2 -80.28 -12.60 87.64
C ARG A 2 -80.50 -12.46 86.12
N ILE A 3 -81.41 -11.60 85.65
CA ILE A 3 -81.71 -11.48 84.21
C ILE A 3 -80.81 -10.44 83.53
N ALA A 4 -80.42 -9.37 84.24
CA ALA A 4 -79.55 -8.32 83.72
C ALA A 4 -78.11 -8.80 83.44
N SER A 5 -77.55 -9.70 84.26
CA SER A 5 -76.17 -10.19 84.05
C SER A 5 -76.04 -11.15 82.88
N LEU A 6 -77.10 -11.89 82.53
CA LEU A 6 -77.11 -12.81 81.39
C LEU A 6 -77.13 -12.04 80.06
N MET A 7 -77.93 -10.97 79.99
CA MET A 7 -77.94 -10.03 78.85
C MET A 7 -76.57 -9.33 78.69
N GLN A 8 -75.96 -8.85 79.78
CA GLN A 8 -74.61 -8.28 79.75
C GLN A 8 -73.52 -9.27 79.33
N SER A 9 -73.61 -10.54 79.76
CA SER A 9 -72.65 -11.56 79.31
C SER A 9 -72.79 -11.85 77.81
N SER A 10 -74.01 -11.89 77.28
CA SER A 10 -74.25 -12.13 75.85
C SER A 10 -73.78 -10.98 74.96
N THR A 11 -73.91 -9.73 75.42
CA THR A 11 -73.41 -8.56 74.69
C THR A 11 -71.89 -8.45 74.75
N LEU A 12 -71.27 -8.78 75.90
CA LEU A 12 -69.82 -8.91 76.02
C LEU A 12 -69.24 -10.00 75.10
N ASP A 13 -69.90 -11.15 75.00
CA ASP A 13 -69.48 -12.23 74.10
C ASP A 13 -69.64 -11.88 72.62
N PHE A 14 -70.64 -11.07 72.27
CA PHE A 14 -70.83 -10.55 70.93
C PHE A 14 -69.76 -9.51 70.57
N GLU A 15 -69.49 -8.57 71.49
CA GLU A 15 -68.40 -7.59 71.40
C GLU A 15 -67.03 -8.26 71.21
N ASN A 16 -66.74 -9.30 72.00
CA ASN A 16 -65.49 -10.05 71.94
C ASN A 16 -65.34 -10.80 70.60
N ARG A 17 -66.42 -11.41 70.09
CA ARG A 17 -66.43 -12.04 68.76
C ARG A 17 -66.23 -11.03 67.64
N LYS A 18 -66.87 -9.87 67.72
CA LYS A 18 -66.70 -8.77 66.75
C LYS A 18 -65.26 -8.26 66.71
N LYS A 19 -64.64 -8.03 67.87
CA LYS A 19 -63.22 -7.63 67.97
C LYS A 19 -62.28 -8.72 67.44
N ALA A 20 -62.59 -10.00 67.66
CA ALA A 20 -61.80 -11.10 67.12
C ALA A 20 -61.88 -11.19 65.59
N LEU A 21 -63.06 -10.98 64.99
CA LEU A 21 -63.23 -10.92 63.53
C LEU A 21 -62.47 -9.74 62.92
N GLN A 22 -62.59 -8.54 63.51
CA GLN A 22 -61.83 -7.36 63.06
C GLN A 22 -60.32 -7.60 63.11
N ARG A 23 -59.80 -8.24 64.18
CA ARG A 23 -58.37 -8.60 64.26
C ARG A 23 -57.95 -9.59 63.17
N LYS A 24 -58.80 -10.56 62.82
CA LYS A 24 -58.54 -11.50 61.73
C LYS A 24 -58.51 -10.79 60.38
N GLU A 25 -59.49 -9.93 60.10
CA GLU A 25 -59.55 -9.16 58.86
C GLU A 25 -58.35 -8.21 58.71
N MET A 26 -57.96 -7.53 59.79
CA MET A 26 -56.76 -6.69 59.79
C MET A 26 -55.49 -7.52 59.54
N GLY A 27 -55.38 -8.71 60.14
CA GLY A 27 -54.28 -9.64 59.90
C GLY A 27 -54.22 -10.14 58.45
N GLU A 28 -55.37 -10.36 57.81
CA GLU A 28 -55.44 -10.71 56.39
C GLU A 28 -55.11 -9.54 55.47
N ALA A 29 -55.58 -8.33 55.79
CA ALA A 29 -55.24 -7.12 55.05
C ALA A 29 -53.73 -6.87 55.06
N TYR A 30 -53.08 -7.02 56.22
CA TYR A 30 -51.62 -6.95 56.36
C TYR A 30 -50.89 -8.04 55.55
N LYS A 31 -51.42 -9.26 55.51
CA LYS A 31 -50.83 -10.34 54.70
C LYS A 31 -50.96 -10.06 53.21
N ARG A 32 -52.10 -9.53 52.74
CA ARG A 32 -52.30 -9.12 51.35
C ARG A 32 -51.34 -7.99 50.97
N THR A 33 -51.23 -6.94 51.78
CA THR A 33 -50.28 -5.83 51.51
C THR A 33 -48.82 -6.29 51.57
N ALA A 34 -48.46 -7.19 52.50
CA ALA A 34 -47.12 -7.75 52.57
C ALA A 34 -46.77 -8.68 51.40
N GLN A 35 -47.75 -9.38 50.81
CA GLN A 35 -47.57 -10.10 49.54
C GLN A 35 -47.21 -9.12 48.43
N PHE A 36 -47.83 -7.93 48.41
CA PHE A 36 -47.50 -6.89 47.45
C PHE A 36 -46.13 -6.22 47.68
N ALA A 37 -45.54 -6.37 48.86
CA ALA A 37 -44.18 -5.87 49.14
C ALA A 37 -43.08 -6.83 48.65
N LYS A 38 -43.41 -8.07 48.27
CA LYS A 38 -42.44 -9.04 47.75
C LYS A 38 -42.14 -8.76 46.29
N ALA A 39 -40.89 -8.45 45.97
CA ALA A 39 -40.41 -8.21 44.61
C ALA A 39 -40.70 -9.39 43.66
N SER A 40 -40.70 -10.64 44.15
CA SER A 40 -40.98 -11.83 43.35
C SER A 40 -42.44 -11.94 42.86
N GLN A 41 -43.38 -11.24 43.50
CA GLN A 41 -44.82 -11.31 43.17
C GLN A 41 -45.30 -10.09 42.39
N ASN A 42 -44.53 -9.00 42.36
CA ASN A 42 -44.87 -7.80 41.60
C ASN A 42 -43.83 -7.50 40.52
N PRO A 43 -44.21 -7.61 39.23
CA PRO A 43 -43.29 -7.36 38.13
C PRO A 43 -42.77 -5.92 38.13
N MET A 44 -43.55 -4.96 38.65
CA MET A 44 -43.14 -3.55 38.73
C MET A 44 -42.04 -3.32 39.78
N LEU A 45 -42.09 -4.01 40.93
CA LEU A 45 -41.05 -3.93 41.96
C LEU A 45 -39.77 -4.62 41.50
N ALA A 46 -39.88 -5.77 40.83
CA ALA A 46 -38.73 -6.44 40.22
C ALA A 46 -38.08 -5.59 39.12
N ALA A 47 -38.87 -4.91 38.29
CA ALA A 47 -38.36 -3.98 37.28
C ALA A 47 -37.63 -2.78 37.92
N LEU A 48 -38.21 -2.21 38.98
CA LEU A 48 -37.60 -1.12 39.74
C LEU A 48 -36.30 -1.57 40.43
N GLU A 49 -36.27 -2.75 41.03
CA GLU A 49 -35.07 -3.33 41.65
C GLU A 49 -33.96 -3.57 40.61
N ASN A 50 -34.29 -4.12 39.44
CA ASN A 50 -33.33 -4.33 38.36
C ASN A 50 -32.80 -3.01 37.77
N LEU A 51 -33.62 -1.97 37.74
CA LEU A 51 -33.23 -0.63 37.29
C LEU A 51 -32.32 0.07 38.31
N LEU A 52 -32.67 0.04 39.62
CA LEU A 52 -31.84 0.62 40.67
C LEU A 52 -30.53 -0.15 40.88
N SER A 53 -30.53 -1.47 40.64
CA SER A 53 -29.33 -2.30 40.74
C SER A 53 -28.45 -2.29 39.48
N GLY A 54 -28.87 -1.59 38.42
CA GLY A 54 -28.14 -1.51 37.15
C GLY A 54 -28.07 -2.82 36.36
N LYS A 55 -28.78 -3.88 36.79
CA LYS A 55 -28.83 -5.16 36.07
C LYS A 55 -29.34 -5.00 34.65
N THR A 56 -30.36 -4.16 34.46
CA THR A 56 -30.92 -3.89 33.12
C THR A 56 -29.90 -3.26 32.18
N GLU A 57 -29.09 -2.30 32.65
CA GLU A 57 -28.04 -1.68 31.84
C GLU A 57 -26.94 -2.67 31.50
N LYS A 58 -26.54 -3.52 32.46
CA LYS A 58 -25.54 -4.55 32.24
C LYS A 58 -25.99 -5.59 31.21
N ASP A 59 -27.22 -6.10 31.32
CA ASP A 59 -27.77 -7.08 30.39
C ASP A 59 -27.91 -6.50 28.97
N LEU A 60 -28.28 -5.21 28.86
CA LEU A 60 -28.34 -4.50 27.58
C LEU A 60 -26.94 -4.35 26.95
N LEU A 61 -25.92 -3.99 27.73
CA LEU A 61 -24.53 -3.91 27.26
C LEU A 61 -23.98 -5.28 26.82
N GLU A 62 -24.30 -6.35 27.57
CA GLU A 62 -23.94 -7.73 27.21
C GLU A 62 -24.65 -8.18 25.92
N ALA A 63 -25.92 -7.83 25.73
CA ALA A 63 -26.64 -8.09 24.49
C ALA A 63 -26.05 -7.31 23.30
N ASP A 64 -25.68 -6.05 23.49
CA ASP A 64 -25.09 -5.21 22.45
C ASP A 64 -23.70 -5.72 22.02
N THR A 65 -22.87 -6.12 22.99
CA THR A 65 -21.54 -6.71 22.72
C THR A 65 -21.64 -8.07 22.04
N LYS A 66 -22.63 -8.89 22.41
CA LYS A 66 -22.90 -10.19 21.76
C LYS A 66 -23.42 -10.02 20.34
N THR A 67 -24.27 -9.03 20.10
CA THR A 67 -24.77 -8.71 18.75
C THR A 67 -23.66 -8.17 17.86
N LYS A 68 -22.82 -7.27 18.39
CA LYS A 68 -21.67 -6.70 17.67
C LYS A 68 -20.64 -7.77 17.32
N SER A 69 -20.30 -8.65 18.27
CA SER A 69 -19.40 -9.79 17.99
C SER A 69 -19.98 -10.74 16.96
N ALA A 70 -21.26 -11.11 17.05
CA ALA A 70 -21.90 -11.94 16.02
C ALA A 70 -21.84 -11.31 14.61
N GLN A 71 -21.96 -9.99 14.51
CA GLN A 71 -21.88 -9.27 13.23
C GLN A 71 -20.45 -9.23 12.66
N LEU A 72 -19.44 -9.15 13.53
CA LEU A 72 -18.02 -9.28 13.19
C LEU A 72 -17.62 -10.69 12.77
N GLU A 73 -18.32 -11.72 13.27
CA GLU A 73 -18.06 -13.12 12.95
C GLU A 73 -18.61 -13.56 11.58
N THR A 74 -19.38 -12.69 10.91
CA THR A 74 -19.93 -12.98 9.57
C THR A 74 -18.81 -13.20 8.54
N PRO A 75 -18.99 -14.11 7.57
CA PRO A 75 -17.99 -14.36 6.53
C PRO A 75 -17.59 -13.10 5.76
N GLU A 76 -18.56 -12.21 5.51
CA GLU A 76 -18.34 -10.93 4.83
C GLU A 76 -17.47 -9.98 5.67
N ALA A 77 -17.77 -9.81 6.96
CA ALA A 77 -16.96 -8.97 7.84
C ALA A 77 -15.52 -9.50 7.97
N LYS A 78 -15.34 -10.83 8.08
CA LYS A 78 -14.01 -11.46 8.11
C LYS A 78 -13.25 -11.29 6.80
N ALA A 79 -13.92 -11.43 5.66
CA ALA A 79 -13.30 -11.20 4.35
C ALA A 79 -12.85 -9.74 4.21
N HIS A 80 -13.68 -8.79 4.60
CA HIS A 80 -13.36 -7.37 4.58
C HIS A 80 -12.18 -7.02 5.49
N LEU A 81 -12.16 -7.56 6.73
CA LEU A 81 -11.04 -7.36 7.64
C LEU A 81 -9.73 -7.93 7.09
N ARG A 82 -9.76 -9.14 6.52
CA ARG A 82 -8.57 -9.72 5.88
C ARG A 82 -8.06 -8.86 4.73
N GLN A 83 -8.97 -8.33 3.91
CA GLN A 83 -8.59 -7.45 2.81
C GLN A 83 -7.93 -6.17 3.32
N LEU A 84 -8.50 -5.53 4.35
CA LEU A 84 -7.90 -4.34 4.96
C LEU A 84 -6.52 -4.61 5.55
N GLN A 85 -6.34 -5.75 6.23
CA GLN A 85 -5.03 -6.15 6.77
C GLN A 85 -4.00 -6.38 5.67
N MET A 86 -4.38 -7.09 4.60
CA MET A 86 -3.49 -7.30 3.45
C MET A 86 -3.08 -5.97 2.80
N THR A 87 -4.04 -5.08 2.55
CA THR A 87 -3.75 -3.75 1.99
C THR A 87 -2.85 -2.94 2.92
N GLU A 88 -3.07 -2.98 4.23
CA GLU A 88 -2.23 -2.29 5.19
C GLU A 88 -0.77 -2.78 5.16
N ASP A 89 -0.56 -4.10 5.11
CA ASP A 89 0.78 -4.69 5.02
C ASP A 89 1.47 -4.33 3.69
N GLU A 90 0.72 -4.37 2.58
CA GLU A 90 1.21 -3.97 1.25
C GLU A 90 1.63 -2.49 1.23
N VAL A 91 0.78 -1.59 1.74
CA VAL A 91 1.07 -0.16 1.79
C VAL A 91 2.28 0.11 2.69
N LYS A 92 2.34 -0.50 3.88
CA LYS A 92 3.50 -0.32 4.77
C LYS A 92 4.79 -0.80 4.12
N ALA A 93 4.77 -1.95 3.45
CA ALA A 93 5.93 -2.45 2.72
C ALA A 93 6.35 -1.52 1.58
N HIS A 94 5.36 -0.97 0.85
CA HIS A 94 5.57 0.00 -0.22
C HIS A 94 6.24 1.28 0.30
N GLU A 95 5.68 1.92 1.33
CA GLU A 95 6.24 3.14 1.92
C GLU A 95 7.60 2.89 2.57
N GLN A 96 7.79 1.71 3.18
CA GLN A 96 9.07 1.32 3.77
C GLN A 96 10.16 1.18 2.69
N ALA A 97 9.83 0.65 1.51
CA ALA A 97 10.78 0.55 0.40
C ALA A 97 11.24 1.94 -0.06
N HIS A 98 10.31 2.88 -0.23
CA HIS A 98 10.64 4.28 -0.54
C HIS A 98 11.55 4.90 0.51
N LYS A 99 11.20 4.78 1.79
CA LYS A 99 11.99 5.35 2.89
C LYS A 99 13.39 4.74 3.00
N ALA A 100 13.49 3.42 2.87
CA ALA A 100 14.77 2.71 2.96
C ALA A 100 15.71 3.10 1.81
N ALA A 101 15.16 3.27 0.60
CA ALA A 101 15.95 3.67 -0.55
C ALA A 101 16.32 5.15 -0.55
N GLY A 102 15.46 6.02 0.00
CA GLY A 102 15.67 7.47 0.03
C GLY A 102 16.62 7.97 1.10
N SER A 103 16.73 7.26 2.24
CA SER A 103 17.62 7.62 3.35
C SER A 103 17.50 9.11 3.75
N SER A 104 18.49 9.94 3.41
CA SER A 104 18.57 11.36 3.76
C SER A 104 17.73 12.28 2.89
N VAL A 105 17.19 11.77 1.77
CA VAL A 105 16.46 12.56 0.77
C VAL A 105 14.95 12.37 0.90
N THR A 106 14.52 11.43 1.75
CA THR A 106 13.12 11.19 2.10
C THR A 106 12.82 11.73 3.49
N GLY A 107 11.67 12.38 3.61
CA GLY A 107 11.09 12.87 4.84
C GLY A 107 10.25 11.82 5.58
N SER A 108 9.27 12.31 6.34
CA SER A 108 8.32 11.46 7.06
C SER A 108 7.39 10.70 6.11
N VAL A 109 6.94 9.54 6.55
CA VAL A 109 5.86 8.79 5.89
C VAL A 109 4.52 9.30 6.41
N SER A 110 3.59 9.56 5.51
CA SER A 110 2.20 9.90 5.80
C SER A 110 1.31 8.73 5.44
N TYR A 111 0.33 8.40 6.29
CA TYR A 111 -0.62 7.32 6.04
C TYR A 111 -2.05 7.84 5.98
N THR A 112 -2.83 7.26 5.09
CA THR A 112 -4.29 7.42 5.00
C THR A 112 -4.96 6.20 5.59
N TYR A 113 -6.02 6.42 6.36
CA TYR A 113 -6.70 5.36 7.10
C TYR A 113 -8.14 5.17 6.65
N THR A 114 -8.59 3.91 6.64
CA THR A 114 -9.97 3.51 6.42
C THR A 114 -10.49 2.76 7.65
N LYS A 115 -11.75 3.01 8.02
CA LYS A 115 -12.38 2.38 9.19
C LYS A 115 -12.98 1.02 8.82
N GLY A 116 -12.56 -0.03 9.53
CA GLY A 116 -13.06 -1.39 9.36
C GLY A 116 -14.42 -1.65 10.04
N PRO A 117 -15.06 -2.80 9.77
CA PRO A 117 -16.32 -3.21 10.40
C PRO A 117 -16.19 -3.44 11.92
N ASP A 118 -14.96 -3.64 12.41
CA ASP A 118 -14.59 -3.69 13.83
C ASP A 118 -14.50 -2.31 14.50
N LYS A 119 -14.68 -1.23 13.72
CA LYS A 119 -14.48 0.18 14.09
C LYS A 119 -13.02 0.56 14.34
N GLN A 120 -12.05 -0.29 13.99
CA GLN A 120 -10.63 0.05 14.01
C GLN A 120 -10.21 0.74 12.71
N LEU A 121 -9.06 1.42 12.74
CA LEU A 121 -8.49 2.10 11.59
C LEU A 121 -7.39 1.24 10.99
N TYR A 122 -7.46 1.03 9.68
CA TYR A 122 -6.49 0.28 8.88
C TYR A 122 -5.86 1.23 7.87
N VAL A 123 -4.58 1.03 7.54
CA VAL A 123 -3.89 1.83 6.52
C VAL A 123 -4.40 1.43 5.14
N SER A 124 -4.90 2.40 4.38
CA SER A 124 -5.40 2.18 3.01
C SER A 124 -4.56 2.87 1.93
N GLY A 125 -3.59 3.70 2.33
CA GLY A 125 -2.66 4.37 1.43
C GLY A 125 -1.57 5.10 2.20
N GLY A 126 -0.48 5.46 1.52
CA GLY A 126 0.63 6.18 2.10
C GLY A 126 1.36 7.03 1.07
N GLU A 127 2.20 7.93 1.56
CA GLU A 127 3.18 8.64 0.75
C GLU A 127 4.45 8.96 1.56
N VAL A 128 5.60 8.94 0.91
CA VAL A 128 6.87 9.42 1.47
C VAL A 128 7.23 10.74 0.82
N SER A 129 7.24 11.82 1.61
CA SER A 129 7.66 13.13 1.10
C SER A 129 9.14 13.12 0.73
N ILE A 130 9.51 13.75 -0.38
CA ILE A 130 10.91 13.90 -0.78
C ILE A 130 11.40 15.27 -0.31
N GLN A 131 12.49 15.27 0.45
CA GLN A 131 13.14 16.46 1.00
C GLN A 131 14.56 16.48 0.46
N ALA A 132 14.68 16.91 -0.80
CA ALA A 132 15.95 17.09 -1.48
C ALA A 132 16.31 18.58 -1.49
N PRO A 133 17.20 19.05 -0.60
CA PRO A 133 17.75 20.40 -0.75
C PRO A 133 18.63 20.42 -2.00
N VAL A 134 18.16 21.09 -3.05
CA VAL A 134 18.99 21.40 -4.23
C VAL A 134 19.86 22.59 -3.86
N SER A 135 20.93 22.33 -3.12
CA SER A 135 21.88 23.35 -2.70
C SER A 135 23.26 22.73 -2.57
N GLY A 136 24.20 23.16 -3.40
CA GLY A 136 25.55 22.61 -3.42
C GLY A 136 26.19 22.74 -4.80
N SER A 137 27.25 21.96 -5.00
CA SER A 137 27.90 21.75 -6.30
C SER A 137 27.03 20.91 -7.25
N ASP A 138 27.29 21.00 -8.55
CA ASP A 138 26.60 20.20 -9.58
C ASP A 138 26.73 18.68 -9.31
N GLU A 139 27.88 18.25 -8.79
CA GLU A 139 28.12 16.86 -8.41
C GLU A 139 27.25 16.38 -7.24
N GLU A 140 27.06 17.23 -6.24
CA GLU A 140 26.16 16.94 -5.11
C GLU A 140 24.70 16.90 -5.59
N THR A 141 24.34 17.81 -6.50
CA THR A 141 23.02 17.86 -7.11
C THR A 141 22.70 16.58 -7.88
N ILE A 142 23.62 16.09 -8.72
CA ILE A 142 23.47 14.81 -9.43
C ILE A 142 23.28 13.67 -8.44
N LYS A 143 24.11 13.57 -7.38
CA LYS A 143 23.98 12.52 -6.37
C LYS A 143 22.63 12.54 -5.66
N ILE A 144 22.13 13.73 -5.31
CA ILE A 144 20.81 13.90 -4.70
C ILE A 144 19.72 13.45 -5.67
N LEU A 145 19.77 13.88 -6.93
CA LEU A 145 18.78 13.52 -7.95
C LEU A 145 18.80 12.01 -8.26
N GLU A 146 19.97 11.38 -8.30
CA GLU A 146 20.08 9.92 -8.47
C GLU A 146 19.47 9.16 -7.30
N GLN A 147 19.67 9.67 -6.09
CA GLN A 147 19.09 9.13 -4.88
C GLN A 147 17.56 9.31 -4.87
N VAL A 148 17.04 10.45 -5.35
CA VAL A 148 15.59 10.67 -5.57
C VAL A 148 15.05 9.67 -6.59
N ARG A 149 15.71 9.52 -7.75
CA ARG A 149 15.32 8.58 -8.80
C ARG A 149 15.27 7.15 -8.26
N LYS A 150 16.30 6.73 -7.52
CA LYS A 150 16.38 5.40 -6.92
C LYS A 150 15.28 5.18 -5.88
N ALA A 151 15.01 6.17 -5.04
CA ALA A 151 13.96 6.09 -4.02
C ALA A 151 12.56 5.96 -4.64
N ALA A 152 12.29 6.73 -5.69
CA ALA A 152 11.02 6.66 -6.41
C ALA A 152 10.81 5.30 -7.11
N LEU A 153 11.87 4.69 -7.64
CA LEU A 153 11.81 3.38 -8.29
C LEU A 153 12.00 2.18 -7.34
N ALA A 154 12.09 2.41 -6.03
CA ALA A 154 12.42 1.38 -5.05
C ALA A 154 11.34 0.30 -4.83
N PRO A 155 10.03 0.63 -4.79
CA PRO A 155 9.01 -0.40 -4.65
C PRO A 155 8.94 -1.31 -5.87
N ALA A 156 8.52 -2.56 -5.66
CA ALA A 156 8.37 -3.54 -6.75
C ALA A 156 7.34 -3.12 -7.81
N GLN A 157 6.33 -2.33 -7.42
CA GLN A 157 5.32 -1.76 -8.30
C GLN A 157 5.21 -0.26 -8.01
N PRO A 158 6.05 0.60 -8.63
CA PRO A 158 5.99 2.04 -8.41
C PRO A 158 4.67 2.61 -8.95
N SER A 159 4.12 3.62 -8.27
CA SER A 159 2.92 4.30 -8.74
C SER A 159 3.20 5.20 -9.95
N PRO A 160 2.17 5.62 -10.70
CA PRO A 160 2.35 6.60 -11.77
C PRO A 160 2.97 7.93 -11.29
N GLN A 161 2.78 8.30 -10.03
CA GLN A 161 3.39 9.49 -9.45
C GLN A 161 4.89 9.29 -9.24
N ASP A 162 5.31 8.14 -8.74
CA ASP A 162 6.72 7.82 -8.51
C ASP A 162 7.50 7.78 -9.83
N LEU A 163 6.90 7.21 -10.88
CA LEU A 163 7.49 7.19 -12.22
C LEU A 163 7.71 8.62 -12.77
N ARG A 164 6.77 9.55 -12.52
CA ARG A 164 6.93 10.96 -12.92
C ARG A 164 8.07 11.63 -12.15
N VAL A 165 8.19 11.35 -10.85
CA VAL A 165 9.29 11.87 -10.03
C VAL A 165 10.63 11.34 -10.53
N ALA A 166 10.74 10.04 -10.81
CA ALA A 166 11.95 9.42 -11.36
C ALA A 166 12.32 9.98 -12.74
N ALA A 167 11.34 10.19 -13.62
CA ALA A 167 11.54 10.80 -14.92
C ALA A 167 12.01 12.26 -14.82
N SER A 168 11.39 13.04 -13.93
CA SER A 168 11.79 14.42 -13.64
C SER A 168 13.23 14.50 -13.14
N ALA A 169 13.60 13.65 -12.17
CA ALA A 169 14.96 13.57 -11.65
C ALA A 169 15.97 13.20 -12.76
N THR A 170 15.61 12.27 -13.64
CA THR A 170 16.46 11.87 -14.79
C THR A 170 16.68 13.03 -15.76
N ALA A 171 15.64 13.79 -16.09
CA ALA A 171 15.76 14.96 -16.96
C ALA A 171 16.66 16.04 -16.35
N GLN A 172 16.56 16.28 -15.03
CA GLN A 172 17.42 17.23 -14.33
C GLN A 172 18.89 16.76 -14.28
N ILE A 173 19.15 15.46 -14.06
CA ILE A 173 20.51 14.92 -14.12
C ILE A 173 21.14 15.18 -15.49
N GLN A 174 20.40 14.91 -16.57
CA GLN A 174 20.87 15.16 -17.94
C GLN A 174 21.17 16.64 -18.16
N GLN A 175 20.31 17.53 -17.66
CA GLN A 175 20.53 18.96 -17.77
C GLN A 175 21.83 19.39 -17.07
N VAL A 176 22.04 18.96 -15.82
CA VAL A 176 23.24 19.30 -15.06
C VAL A 176 24.51 18.71 -15.71
N GLN A 177 24.44 17.50 -16.27
CA GLN A 177 25.56 16.90 -17.01
C GLN A 177 25.92 17.67 -18.29
N MET A 178 24.91 18.13 -19.05
CA MET A 178 25.12 18.98 -20.22
C MET A 178 25.75 20.33 -19.85
N GLU A 179 25.30 20.94 -18.74
CA GLU A 179 25.85 22.20 -18.22
C GLU A 179 27.30 22.04 -17.72
N ARG A 180 27.64 20.87 -17.17
CA ARG A 180 28.99 20.53 -16.70
C ARG A 180 30.00 20.28 -17.82
N GLY A 181 29.53 20.14 -19.07
CA GLY A 181 30.40 19.82 -20.20
C GLY A 181 31.08 18.46 -20.05
N GLU A 182 30.43 17.51 -19.37
CA GLU A 182 30.77 16.10 -19.57
C GLU A 182 30.39 15.81 -21.02
N GLU A 183 31.41 15.92 -21.90
CA GLU A 183 31.38 15.30 -23.22
C GLU A 183 30.79 13.92 -23.00
N MET A 184 29.57 13.68 -23.52
CA MET A 184 29.15 12.33 -23.79
C MET A 184 30.33 11.74 -24.54
N GLU A 185 31.05 10.81 -23.88
CA GLU A 185 32.14 10.08 -24.52
C GLU A 185 31.53 9.65 -25.85
N PRO A 186 31.98 10.20 -26.99
CA PRO A 186 31.33 9.92 -28.24
C PRO A 186 31.40 8.41 -28.33
N GLN A 187 30.23 7.75 -28.35
CA GLN A 187 30.17 6.34 -28.65
C GLN A 187 30.99 6.24 -29.91
N GLU A 188 32.19 5.62 -29.83
CA GLU A 188 33.12 5.60 -30.95
C GLU A 188 32.33 5.04 -32.13
N GLU A 189 31.87 5.93 -33.01
CA GLU A 189 31.03 5.52 -34.11
C GLU A 189 31.89 4.54 -34.88
N PRO A 190 31.42 3.29 -35.02
CA PRO A 190 32.32 2.27 -35.47
C PRO A 190 32.82 2.67 -36.87
N PRO A 191 34.11 2.47 -37.17
CA PRO A 191 34.81 3.14 -38.27
C PRO A 191 34.19 2.92 -39.67
N PHE A 192 33.26 1.97 -39.79
CA PHE A 192 32.53 1.65 -41.02
C PHE A 192 31.29 2.53 -41.31
N VAL A 193 30.89 3.43 -40.40
CA VAL A 193 29.72 4.32 -40.58
C VAL A 193 30.06 5.50 -41.49
N ASN A 194 31.31 5.96 -41.48
CA ASN A 194 31.80 7.10 -42.26
C ASN A 194 32.69 6.69 -43.46
N GLU A 195 32.67 5.41 -43.87
CA GLU A 195 33.36 4.97 -45.08
C GLU A 195 32.63 5.51 -46.33
N ASP A 196 33.28 6.44 -47.03
CA ASP A 196 32.77 7.00 -48.27
C ASP A 196 32.74 5.92 -49.36
N LEU A 197 31.53 5.49 -49.72
CA LEU A 197 31.26 4.50 -50.75
C LEU A 197 31.08 5.13 -52.15
N THR A 198 31.43 6.40 -52.31
CA THR A 198 31.35 7.05 -53.62
C THR A 198 32.38 6.44 -54.58
N PHE A 199 31.87 5.92 -55.70
CA PHE A 199 32.68 5.43 -56.79
C PHE A 199 32.41 6.29 -58.02
N ASP A 200 33.45 6.82 -58.66
CA ASP A 200 33.29 7.64 -59.86
C ASP A 200 32.93 6.75 -61.07
N VAL A 201 31.69 6.91 -61.55
CA VAL A 201 31.15 6.20 -62.71
C VAL A 201 31.85 6.74 -63.97
N PRO A 202 32.65 5.94 -64.70
CA PRO A 202 33.35 6.42 -65.90
C PRO A 202 32.38 6.93 -66.97
N GLU A 203 32.75 8.00 -67.68
CA GLU A 203 31.88 8.68 -68.67
C GLU A 203 31.29 7.74 -69.74
N ARG A 204 31.99 6.67 -70.12
CA ARG A 204 31.50 5.68 -71.08
C ARG A 204 30.21 4.96 -70.64
N PHE A 205 29.88 4.98 -69.35
CA PHE A 205 28.64 4.43 -68.81
C PHE A 205 27.56 5.51 -68.57
N ARG A 206 27.91 6.78 -68.78
CA ARG A 206 26.98 7.93 -68.69
C ARG A 206 26.30 8.22 -70.04
N ASN A 207 26.87 7.77 -71.15
CA ASN A 207 26.37 7.99 -72.52
C ASN A 207 25.86 6.68 -73.17
N ASP A 208 24.83 6.74 -74.03
CA ASP A 208 24.20 5.59 -74.71
C ASP A 208 25.01 4.98 -75.87
N GLY A 209 26.35 5.07 -75.84
CA GLY A 209 27.22 4.49 -76.87
C GLY A 209 27.20 2.96 -76.87
N GLU A 210 27.51 2.35 -78.04
CA GLU A 210 27.59 0.89 -78.20
C GLU A 210 28.51 0.27 -77.14
N ARG A 211 27.91 -0.59 -76.31
CA ARG A 211 28.58 -1.23 -75.19
C ARG A 211 29.37 -2.43 -75.70
N ASP A 212 30.69 -2.37 -75.61
CA ASP A 212 31.55 -3.53 -75.85
C ASP A 212 31.38 -4.53 -74.70
N ALA A 213 30.68 -5.64 -74.96
CA ALA A 213 30.40 -6.70 -73.98
C ALA A 213 31.65 -7.50 -73.59
N THR A 214 32.76 -7.35 -74.33
CA THR A 214 34.01 -8.09 -74.12
C THR A 214 35.05 -7.30 -73.34
N ALA A 215 34.85 -5.99 -73.17
CA ALA A 215 35.72 -5.14 -72.38
C ALA A 215 35.53 -5.40 -70.87
N PRO A 216 36.62 -5.50 -70.08
CA PRO A 216 36.52 -5.74 -68.64
C PRO A 216 35.84 -4.57 -67.92
N THR A 217 34.80 -4.86 -67.13
CA THR A 217 34.07 -3.87 -66.31
C THR A 217 34.97 -3.33 -65.20
N ILE A 218 35.20 -2.02 -65.17
CA ILE A 218 35.99 -1.35 -64.09
C ILE A 218 35.26 -1.44 -62.74
N PHE A 219 33.92 -1.44 -62.74
CA PHE A 219 33.12 -1.60 -61.53
C PHE A 219 33.29 -2.94 -60.81
N GLY A 220 33.90 -3.94 -61.44
CA GLY A 220 34.00 -5.28 -60.85
C GLY A 220 35.02 -5.34 -59.71
N LYS A 221 36.28 -4.96 -59.96
CA LYS A 221 37.38 -5.27 -59.03
C LYS A 221 37.51 -4.30 -57.87
N GLU A 222 37.29 -3.00 -58.12
CA GLU A 222 37.55 -1.96 -57.11
C GLU A 222 36.44 -1.90 -56.06
N LEU A 223 35.17 -2.01 -56.49
CA LEU A 223 34.04 -2.14 -55.59
C LEU A 223 34.10 -3.44 -54.78
N GLU A 224 34.47 -4.55 -55.42
CA GLU A 224 34.65 -5.84 -54.73
C GLU A 224 35.77 -5.77 -53.69
N ASN A 225 36.90 -5.12 -54.00
CA ASN A 225 37.97 -4.87 -53.04
C ASN A 225 37.50 -4.00 -51.86
N LEU A 226 36.67 -2.99 -52.12
CA LEU A 226 36.17 -2.09 -51.08
C LEU A 226 35.13 -2.77 -50.17
N ILE A 227 34.23 -3.57 -50.75
CA ILE A 227 33.28 -4.41 -50.02
C ILE A 227 34.02 -5.44 -49.16
N THR A 228 35.06 -6.09 -49.70
CA THR A 228 35.85 -7.08 -48.95
C THR A 228 36.65 -6.44 -47.82
N GLN A 229 37.25 -5.26 -48.03
CA GLN A 229 37.91 -4.49 -46.97
C GLN A 229 36.94 -4.11 -45.85
N ARG A 230 35.75 -3.62 -46.19
CA ARG A 230 34.71 -3.29 -45.20
C ARG A 230 34.27 -4.52 -44.41
N ALA A 231 34.02 -5.63 -45.08
CA ALA A 231 33.66 -6.89 -44.44
C ALA A 231 34.76 -7.38 -43.48
N PHE A 232 36.03 -7.26 -43.89
CA PHE A 232 37.18 -7.57 -43.07
C PHE A 232 37.30 -6.68 -41.82
N ASN A 233 37.15 -5.37 -41.98
CA ASN A 233 37.18 -4.41 -40.87
C ASN A 233 36.07 -4.70 -39.85
N LYS A 234 34.85 -4.99 -40.33
CA LYS A 234 33.72 -5.40 -39.47
C LYS A 234 34.03 -6.68 -38.69
N ALA A 235 34.59 -7.69 -39.36
CA ALA A 235 34.94 -8.95 -38.71
C ALA A 235 36.05 -8.76 -37.65
N LYS A 236 37.05 -7.93 -37.93
CA LYS A 236 38.13 -7.59 -36.97
C LYS A 236 37.57 -6.95 -35.70
N MET A 237 36.65 -5.99 -35.83
CA MET A 237 35.99 -5.35 -34.69
C MET A 237 35.18 -6.35 -33.86
N GLN A 238 34.38 -7.20 -34.52
CA GLN A 238 33.60 -8.24 -33.83
C GLN A 238 34.52 -9.21 -33.08
N TYR A 239 35.64 -9.59 -33.68
CA TYR A 239 36.63 -10.46 -33.04
C TYR A 239 37.33 -9.79 -31.85
N GLN A 240 37.73 -8.52 -31.98
CA GLN A 240 38.32 -7.75 -30.88
C GLN A 240 37.35 -7.61 -29.71
N SER A 241 36.10 -7.23 -29.99
CA SER A 241 35.02 -7.20 -29.00
C SER A 241 34.84 -8.56 -28.31
N HIS A 242 34.88 -9.65 -29.08
CA HIS A 242 34.79 -11.00 -28.50
C HIS A 242 35.96 -11.34 -27.59
N ILE A 243 37.20 -11.01 -27.98
CA ILE A 243 38.39 -11.18 -27.14
C ILE A 243 38.23 -10.41 -25.83
N GLU A 244 37.76 -9.16 -25.91
CA GLU A 244 37.54 -8.33 -24.73
C GLU A 244 36.47 -8.91 -23.82
N MET A 245 35.35 -9.38 -24.37
CA MET A 245 34.33 -10.09 -23.61
C MET A 245 34.92 -11.32 -22.91
N VAL A 246 35.67 -12.17 -23.61
CA VAL A 246 36.31 -13.36 -23.01
C VAL A 246 37.30 -12.97 -21.91
N ARG A 247 38.13 -11.94 -22.15
CA ARG A 247 39.08 -11.40 -21.16
C ARG A 247 38.36 -10.86 -19.92
N ASN A 248 37.18 -10.29 -20.11
CA ASN A 248 36.33 -9.73 -19.06
C ASN A 248 35.36 -10.76 -18.45
N GLY A 249 35.48 -12.05 -18.79
CA GLY A 249 34.63 -13.11 -18.24
C GLY A 249 33.18 -13.08 -18.73
N TYR A 250 32.98 -12.66 -19.99
CA TYR A 250 31.67 -12.41 -20.64
C TYR A 250 30.87 -11.24 -20.07
N GLY A 251 31.48 -10.38 -19.25
CA GLY A 251 30.89 -9.12 -18.82
C GLY A 251 30.87 -8.08 -19.94
N ILE A 252 29.80 -7.29 -20.02
CA ILE A 252 29.72 -6.12 -20.89
C ILE A 252 30.70 -5.08 -20.35
N ALA A 253 31.53 -4.47 -21.20
CA ALA A 253 32.55 -3.49 -20.80
C ALA A 253 31.97 -2.29 -20.00
N ALA A 254 30.67 -2.01 -20.15
CA ALA A 254 29.94 -0.96 -19.47
C ALA A 254 29.27 -1.38 -18.14
N GLU A 255 29.46 -2.62 -17.66
CA GLU A 255 29.03 -2.94 -16.29
C GLU A 255 29.94 -2.25 -15.28
N PRO A 256 29.40 -1.43 -14.38
CA PRO A 256 30.23 -0.74 -13.43
C PRO A 256 30.88 -1.74 -12.44
N VAL A 257 32.15 -1.49 -12.14
CA VAL A 257 33.04 -2.33 -11.30
C VAL A 257 32.45 -2.64 -9.91
N PHE A 258 31.46 -1.88 -9.45
CA PHE A 258 30.77 -2.10 -8.17
C PHE A 258 29.97 -3.42 -8.10
N SER A 259 29.66 -4.07 -9.23
CA SER A 259 29.00 -5.39 -9.22
C SER A 259 29.92 -6.55 -8.83
N LYS A 260 31.23 -6.31 -8.64
CA LYS A 260 32.24 -7.34 -8.37
C LYS A 260 32.61 -7.52 -6.89
N ILE A 261 31.77 -7.08 -5.96
CA ILE A 261 31.94 -7.35 -4.52
C ILE A 261 30.80 -8.28 -4.06
N ALA A 262 31.03 -9.58 -4.21
CA ALA A 262 30.35 -10.65 -3.49
C ALA A 262 31.30 -11.87 -3.43
#